data_AF-A0A816ZTM6-F1
#
_entry.id   AF-A0A816ZTM6-F1
#
_cell.length_a   1.000
_cell.length_b   1.000
_cell.length_c   1.000
_cell.angle_alpha   90.00
_cell.angle_beta   90.00
_cell.angle_gamma   90.00
#
_symmetry.space_group_name_H-M   'P 1'
#
loop_
_entity.id
_entity.type
_entity.pdbx_description
1 polymer ?
#
loop_
_entity_poly.entity_id
_entity_poly.type
_entity_poly.pdbx_seq_one_letter_code
_entity_poly.pdbx_strand_id
1 'polypeptide(L)'
;MSTQNDNSEFIVPSTTTTLEIPSPEENKLTCGICESNITVTDRHLTCINDKCRKNTCSYCITKMINMFFAQPALNYPFTCGGCRTAFNNASVERVIIDEKYYEQYVACMLPLYWSQECVNNDEEFVQCPFCPYLEIHTTDACPIQFLNCQHPDCGKRSCLICSSTVQDEIDELTHRSRCVEHRYCKRLIEEAITTGSLRQCPHCELAGVKDDNCTHMTCERCCGRWCYFCGKKEEDLDDDDEYQNLSEHNNDWESNINHCPMYLYKVHVFDNRWPADDGDCLEFFHRCQILRNLYDILESIGEESLDELNDRFGIIDACGYSIDDINNEENRILIKYT
;
A
#
# COMPACT_ATOMS: atom_id res chain seq x y z
N MET A 1 -37.90 -76.34 53.79
CA MET A 1 -39.37 -76.25 53.84
C MET A 1 -39.71 -74.80 54.14
N SER A 2 -40.58 -74.22 53.29
CA SER A 2 -41.50 -73.08 53.44
C SER A 2 -41.39 -72.27 54.75
N THR A 3 -41.35 -70.94 54.78
CA THR A 3 -42.32 -69.92 54.29
C THR A 3 -41.67 -68.52 54.43
N GLN A 4 -41.85 -67.56 53.48
CA GLN A 4 -42.77 -66.38 53.56
C GLN A 4 -42.84 -65.71 54.95
N ASN A 5 -42.88 -64.39 55.16
CA ASN A 5 -42.95 -63.14 54.38
C ASN A 5 -42.70 -62.03 55.43
N ASP A 6 -42.15 -60.87 55.10
CA ASP A 6 -42.88 -59.60 55.33
C ASP A 6 -42.15 -58.36 54.83
N ASN A 7 -42.98 -57.51 54.23
CA ASN A 7 -42.70 -56.25 53.58
C ASN A 7 -42.44 -55.13 54.60
N SER A 8 -41.57 -54.20 54.25
CA SER A 8 -41.82 -52.78 54.54
C SER A 8 -41.25 -51.93 53.41
N GLU A 9 -42.18 -51.33 52.66
CA GLU A 9 -41.95 -50.37 51.59
C GLU A 9 -41.23 -49.12 52.12
N PHE A 10 -40.20 -48.67 51.39
CA PHE A 10 -39.70 -47.30 51.46
C PHE A 10 -39.92 -46.65 50.11
N ILE A 11 -40.78 -45.64 50.08
CA ILE A 11 -41.00 -44.74 48.94
C ILE A 11 -39.90 -43.68 48.97
N VAL A 12 -39.16 -43.52 47.88
CA VAL A 12 -38.37 -42.32 47.61
C VAL A 12 -38.56 -41.93 46.13
N PRO A 13 -38.80 -40.65 45.80
CA PRO A 13 -39.46 -40.24 44.55
C PRO A 13 -38.52 -40.21 43.34
N SER A 14 -39.09 -40.51 42.18
CA SER A 14 -38.48 -40.33 40.87
C SER A 14 -38.43 -38.85 40.49
N THR A 15 -37.22 -38.34 40.26
CA THR A 15 -36.99 -37.13 39.46
C THR A 15 -35.98 -37.48 38.37
N THR A 16 -36.52 -37.87 37.21
CA THR A 16 -35.79 -37.96 35.96
C THR A 16 -35.51 -36.53 35.49
N THR A 17 -34.35 -35.98 35.84
CA THR A 17 -33.83 -34.76 35.20
C THR A 17 -33.00 -35.21 34.00
N THR A 18 -33.59 -35.09 32.82
CA THR A 18 -32.92 -35.25 31.53
C THR A 18 -31.77 -34.24 31.47
N LEU A 19 -30.53 -34.72 31.43
CA LEU A 19 -29.36 -33.90 31.18
C LEU A 19 -29.37 -33.50 29.70
N GLU A 20 -29.75 -32.26 29.42
CA GLU A 20 -29.53 -31.61 28.13
C GLU A 20 -28.01 -31.43 27.92
N ILE A 21 -27.51 -31.93 26.79
CA ILE A 21 -26.15 -31.71 26.32
C ILE A 21 -26.11 -30.28 25.75
N PRO A 22 -25.22 -29.38 26.22
CA PRO A 22 -25.11 -28.06 25.62
C PRO A 22 -24.55 -28.17 24.19
N SER A 23 -25.22 -27.54 23.23
CA SER A 23 -24.67 -27.31 21.89
C SER A 23 -23.38 -26.49 21.97
N PRO A 24 -22.37 -26.72 21.10
CA PRO A 24 -21.17 -25.92 21.10
C PRO A 24 -21.51 -24.52 20.58
N GLU A 25 -21.56 -23.53 21.47
CA GLU A 25 -21.46 -22.14 21.07
C GLU A 25 -20.11 -21.94 20.39
N GLU A 26 -20.13 -21.71 19.08
CA GLU A 26 -18.94 -21.37 18.30
C GLU A 26 -18.31 -20.10 18.89
N ASN A 27 -17.13 -20.23 19.51
CA ASN A 27 -16.32 -19.09 19.94
C ASN A 27 -15.88 -18.28 18.71
N LYS A 28 -16.69 -17.31 18.31
CA LYS A 28 -16.35 -16.39 17.21
C LYS A 28 -15.34 -15.36 17.72
N LEU A 29 -14.15 -15.34 17.12
CA LEU A 29 -13.16 -14.30 17.34
C LEU A 29 -13.49 -13.10 16.45
N THR A 30 -12.99 -11.92 16.78
CA THR A 30 -13.22 -10.70 15.98
C THR A 30 -11.88 -10.11 15.52
N CYS A 31 -11.83 -9.68 14.26
CA CYS A 31 -10.66 -9.03 13.69
C CYS A 31 -10.48 -7.63 14.30
N GLY A 32 -9.26 -7.32 14.75
CA GLY A 32 -8.90 -6.03 15.31
C GLY A 32 -8.68 -4.92 14.29
N ILE A 33 -8.72 -5.23 12.99
CA ILE A 33 -8.55 -4.29 11.88
C ILE A 33 -9.90 -3.99 11.21
N CYS A 34 -10.56 -5.02 10.70
CA CYS A 34 -11.80 -4.87 9.92
C CYS A 34 -13.07 -5.24 10.68
N GLU A 35 -12.97 -5.63 11.96
CA GLU A 35 -14.10 -6.00 12.82
C GLU A 35 -14.93 -7.22 12.34
N SER A 36 -14.51 -7.89 11.28
CA SER A 36 -15.13 -9.12 10.79
C SER A 36 -14.95 -10.29 11.77
N ASN A 37 -15.92 -11.19 11.78
CA ASN A 37 -15.85 -12.44 12.53
C ASN A 37 -14.79 -13.38 11.95
N ILE A 38 -14.03 -14.04 12.81
CA ILE A 38 -13.00 -15.03 12.52
C ILE A 38 -13.45 -16.34 13.15
N THR A 39 -13.51 -17.41 12.35
CA THR A 39 -13.74 -18.74 12.91
C THR A 39 -12.44 -19.25 13.52
N VAL A 40 -12.51 -20.03 14.60
CA VAL A 40 -11.30 -20.52 15.30
C VAL A 40 -10.38 -21.34 14.38
N THR A 41 -10.95 -21.97 13.36
CA THR A 41 -10.23 -22.73 12.34
C THR A 41 -9.58 -21.88 11.26
N ASP A 42 -10.02 -20.62 11.10
CA ASP A 42 -9.43 -19.73 10.11
C ASP A 42 -8.02 -19.32 10.50
N ARG A 43 -7.17 -19.16 9.50
CA ARG A 43 -5.84 -18.57 9.66
C ARG A 43 -5.99 -17.15 10.21
N HIS A 44 -5.32 -16.87 11.31
CA HIS A 44 -5.27 -15.55 11.92
C HIS A 44 -3.95 -15.34 12.66
N LEU A 45 -3.57 -14.07 12.83
CA LEU A 45 -2.45 -13.67 13.68
C LEU A 45 -2.99 -13.15 15.01
N THR A 46 -2.43 -13.60 16.13
CA THR A 46 -2.80 -13.09 17.46
C THR A 46 -1.72 -12.14 17.96
N CYS A 47 -2.14 -10.98 18.45
CA CYS A 47 -1.23 -10.00 19.03
C CYS A 47 -0.50 -10.57 20.26
N ILE A 48 0.83 -10.42 20.29
CA ILE A 48 1.67 -10.89 21.41
C ILE A 48 1.57 -10.01 22.65
N ASN A 49 1.04 -8.80 22.52
CA ASN A 49 0.85 -7.91 23.65
C ASN A 49 -0.30 -8.43 24.52
N ASP A 50 0.02 -8.84 25.74
CA ASP A 50 -0.92 -9.41 26.72
C ASP A 50 -2.10 -8.49 27.05
N LYS A 51 -1.93 -7.17 26.92
CA LYS A 51 -3.02 -6.20 27.12
C LYS A 51 -3.94 -6.05 25.91
N CYS A 52 -3.46 -6.40 24.72
CA CYS A 52 -4.22 -6.22 23.48
C CYS A 52 -4.91 -7.52 23.04
N ARG A 53 -4.14 -8.59 22.82
CA ARG A 53 -4.61 -9.93 22.39
C ARG A 53 -5.62 -9.96 21.22
N LYS A 54 -5.76 -8.88 20.46
CA LYS A 54 -6.61 -8.81 19.27
C LYS A 54 -6.07 -9.74 18.18
N ASN A 55 -6.98 -10.26 17.36
CA ASN A 55 -6.67 -11.15 16.25
C ASN A 55 -6.74 -10.40 14.91
N THR A 56 -5.95 -10.79 13.93
CA THR A 56 -6.03 -10.29 12.56
C THR A 56 -6.47 -11.43 11.65
N CYS A 57 -7.57 -11.25 10.92
CA CYS A 57 -8.13 -12.26 10.03
C CYS A 57 -7.25 -12.51 8.79
N SER A 58 -7.45 -13.65 8.12
CA SER A 58 -6.76 -14.02 6.89
C SER A 58 -6.79 -12.92 5.82
N TYR A 59 -7.95 -12.31 5.59
CA TYR A 59 -8.11 -11.23 4.61
C TYR A 59 -7.17 -10.05 4.90
N CYS A 60 -7.17 -9.55 6.14
CA CYS A 60 -6.29 -8.46 6.53
C CYS A 60 -4.82 -8.88 6.50
N ILE A 61 -4.48 -10.13 6.81
CA ILE A 61 -3.10 -10.62 6.68
C ILE A 61 -2.66 -10.59 5.21
N THR A 62 -3.50 -11.05 4.27
CA THR A 62 -3.21 -10.99 2.84
C THR A 62 -3.00 -9.55 2.38
N LYS A 63 -3.80 -8.60 2.86
CA LYS A 63 -3.62 -7.17 2.57
C LYS A 63 -2.27 -6.66 3.10
N MET A 64 -1.96 -6.94 4.37
CA MET A 64 -0.67 -6.61 4.95
C MET A 64 0.49 -7.18 4.13
N ILE A 65 0.42 -8.45 3.71
CA ILE A 65 1.44 -9.11 2.88
C ILE A 65 1.59 -8.41 1.52
N ASN A 66 0.49 -8.09 0.85
CA ASN A 66 0.53 -7.38 -0.43
C ASN A 66 1.14 -5.98 -0.29
N MET A 67 0.82 -5.26 0.77
CA MET A 67 1.42 -3.97 1.09
C MET A 67 2.91 -4.09 1.40
N PHE A 68 3.30 -5.15 2.10
CA PHE A 68 4.70 -5.49 2.30
C PHE A 68 5.43 -5.73 0.99
N PHE A 69 4.88 -6.50 0.05
CA PHE A 69 5.53 -6.70 -1.26
C PHE A 69 5.57 -5.43 -2.11
N ALA A 70 4.58 -4.54 -1.97
CA ALA A 70 4.59 -3.26 -2.66
C ALA A 70 5.65 -2.30 -2.11
N GLN A 71 5.78 -2.21 -0.78
CA GLN A 71 6.73 -1.31 -0.11
C GLN A 71 7.33 -1.98 1.15
N PRO A 72 8.33 -2.85 0.98
CA PRO A 72 8.85 -3.66 2.08
C PRO A 72 9.38 -2.80 3.24
N ALA A 73 10.13 -1.73 2.93
CA ALA A 73 10.84 -0.91 3.92
C ALA A 73 9.92 -0.18 4.88
N LEU A 74 8.75 0.19 4.40
CA LEU A 74 7.78 0.91 5.20
C LEU A 74 6.88 -0.07 5.97
N ASN A 75 6.58 -1.23 5.39
CA ASN A 75 5.58 -2.18 5.92
C ASN A 75 6.16 -3.31 6.78
N TYR A 76 7.46 -3.27 7.07
CA TYR A 76 8.13 -4.17 7.99
C TYR A 76 8.51 -3.47 9.32
N PRO A 77 8.39 -4.14 10.48
CA PRO A 77 7.78 -5.45 10.69
C PRO A 77 6.24 -5.38 10.59
N PHE A 78 5.59 -6.52 10.35
CA PHE A 78 4.14 -6.61 10.44
C PHE A 78 3.69 -6.31 11.88
N THR A 79 2.73 -5.40 12.05
CA THR A 79 2.26 -4.94 13.36
C THR A 79 0.77 -5.20 13.57
N CYS A 80 0.37 -5.39 14.82
CA CYS A 80 -1.03 -5.50 15.20
C CYS A 80 -1.76 -4.18 14.96
N GLY A 81 -2.81 -4.17 14.14
CA GLY A 81 -3.60 -2.95 13.90
C GLY A 81 -4.26 -2.37 15.16
N GLY A 82 -4.45 -3.17 16.22
CA GLY A 82 -5.02 -2.67 17.47
C GLY A 82 -4.07 -1.86 18.34
N CYS A 83 -2.80 -2.29 18.47
CA CYS A 83 -1.86 -1.70 19.43
C CYS A 83 -0.46 -1.45 18.87
N ARG A 84 -0.26 -1.72 17.58
CA ARG A 84 0.99 -1.56 16.81
C ARG A 84 2.18 -2.39 17.31
N THR A 85 1.94 -3.34 18.21
CA THR A 85 2.98 -4.29 18.62
C THR A 85 3.31 -5.20 17.44
N ALA A 86 4.60 -5.35 17.12
CA ALA A 86 5.06 -6.25 16.08
C ALA A 86 4.58 -7.68 16.35
N PHE A 87 4.14 -8.37 15.30
CA PHE A 87 3.81 -9.78 15.40
C PHE A 87 5.08 -10.61 15.59
N ASN A 88 4.91 -11.80 16.14
CA ASN A 88 6.00 -12.76 16.22
C ASN A 88 6.37 -13.27 14.83
N ASN A 89 7.65 -13.16 14.44
CA ASN A 89 8.14 -13.55 13.12
C ASN A 89 7.81 -15.00 12.76
N ALA A 90 7.95 -15.96 13.68
CA ALA A 90 7.61 -17.37 13.41
C ALA A 90 6.10 -17.58 13.16
N SER A 91 5.24 -16.68 13.63
CA SER A 91 3.79 -16.72 13.33
C SER A 91 3.49 -16.10 11.96
N VAL A 92 4.19 -15.02 11.61
CA VAL A 92 4.14 -14.41 10.27
C VAL A 92 4.66 -15.37 9.20
N GLU A 93 5.86 -15.93 9.38
CA GLU A 93 6.51 -16.86 8.45
C GLU A 93 5.62 -18.06 8.16
N ARG A 94 4.96 -18.61 9.18
CA ARG A 94 3.99 -19.71 8.98
C ARG A 94 2.88 -19.33 8.02
N VAL A 95 2.30 -18.13 8.15
CA VAL A 95 1.26 -17.66 7.23
C VAL A 95 1.83 -17.45 5.83
N ILE A 96 3.03 -16.89 5.72
CA ILE A 96 3.68 -16.63 4.42
C ILE A 96 4.03 -17.92 3.66
N ILE A 97 4.55 -18.94 4.36
CA ILE A 97 4.86 -20.26 3.81
C ILE A 97 3.58 -20.91 3.29
N ASP A 98 2.53 -20.86 4.10
CA ASP A 98 1.23 -21.44 3.81
C ASP A 98 0.54 -20.81 2.59
N GLU A 99 0.81 -19.54 2.32
CA GLU A 99 0.31 -18.79 1.16
C GLU A 99 1.26 -18.86 -0.06
N LYS A 100 2.34 -19.66 0.02
CA LYS A 100 3.35 -19.84 -1.05
C LYS A 100 4.08 -18.57 -1.46
N TYR A 101 4.12 -17.55 -0.60
CA TYR A 101 4.86 -16.30 -0.86
C TYR A 101 6.29 -16.31 -0.30
N TYR A 102 6.78 -17.47 0.16
CA TYR A 102 8.04 -17.54 0.90
C TYR A 102 9.26 -17.00 0.13
N GLU A 103 9.41 -17.35 -1.14
CA GLU A 103 10.54 -16.87 -1.96
C GLU A 103 10.50 -15.34 -2.13
N GLN A 104 9.32 -14.79 -2.44
CA GLN A 104 9.12 -13.34 -2.58
C GLN A 104 9.31 -12.61 -1.25
N TYR A 105 8.85 -13.20 -0.15
CA TYR A 105 9.09 -12.68 1.19
C TYR A 105 10.57 -12.63 1.54
N VAL A 106 11.33 -13.70 1.30
CA VAL A 106 12.77 -13.71 1.51
C VAL A 106 13.47 -12.67 0.62
N ALA A 107 13.08 -12.57 -0.66
CA ALA A 107 13.64 -11.58 -1.58
C ALA A 107 13.38 -10.13 -1.12
N CYS A 108 12.21 -9.84 -0.55
CA CYS A 108 11.89 -8.53 0.02
C CYS A 108 12.52 -8.31 1.40
N MET A 109 12.67 -9.36 2.21
CA MET A 109 13.22 -9.30 3.57
C MET A 109 14.73 -9.15 3.60
N LEU A 110 15.45 -9.79 2.67
CA LEU A 110 16.92 -9.73 2.61
C LEU A 110 17.43 -8.28 2.53
N PRO A 111 16.92 -7.43 1.62
CA PRO A 111 17.28 -6.02 1.58
C PRO A 111 16.90 -5.27 2.84
N LEU A 112 15.80 -5.60 3.53
CA LEU A 112 15.36 -4.89 4.75
C LEU A 112 16.16 -5.23 5.99
N TYR A 113 16.45 -6.52 6.15
CA TYR A 113 17.32 -7.00 7.22
C TYR A 113 18.72 -6.40 7.05
N TRP A 114 19.17 -6.27 5.80
CA TRP A 114 20.40 -5.55 5.48
C TRP A 114 20.23 -4.02 5.46
N SER A 115 19.05 -3.44 5.27
CA SER A 115 18.87 -1.98 5.24
C SER A 115 18.84 -1.36 6.63
N GLN A 116 18.24 -2.05 7.61
CA GLN A 116 18.10 -1.51 8.97
C GLN A 116 19.40 -1.60 9.79
N GLU A 117 20.30 -2.53 9.46
CA GLU A 117 21.58 -2.73 10.17
C GLU A 117 22.84 -2.68 9.28
N CYS A 118 22.72 -2.74 7.94
CA CYS A 118 23.87 -2.87 7.03
C CYS A 118 23.91 -1.82 5.90
N VAL A 119 22.97 -0.87 5.82
CA VAL A 119 23.03 0.27 4.91
C VAL A 119 23.16 1.53 5.75
N ASN A 120 24.32 2.16 5.65
CA ASN A 120 24.60 3.43 6.29
C ASN A 120 23.88 4.58 5.56
N ASN A 121 23.86 5.78 6.15
CA ASN A 121 23.21 6.95 5.52
C ASN A 121 23.82 7.33 4.17
N ASP A 122 25.05 6.88 3.92
CA ASP A 122 25.82 7.02 2.70
C ASP A 122 25.71 5.80 1.78
N GLU A 123 24.75 4.89 1.96
CA GLU A 123 24.59 3.71 1.12
C GLU A 123 23.15 3.60 0.57
N GLU A 124 23.00 3.03 -0.62
CA GLU A 124 21.72 2.74 -1.25
C GLU A 124 21.68 1.33 -1.86
N PHE A 125 20.49 0.75 -1.96
CA PHE A 125 20.30 -0.48 -2.72
C PHE A 125 20.09 -0.17 -4.20
N VAL A 126 20.79 -0.91 -5.04
CA VAL A 126 20.68 -0.81 -6.49
C VAL A 126 20.24 -2.15 -7.05
N GLN A 127 19.16 -2.15 -7.82
CA GLN A 127 18.65 -3.34 -8.49
C GLN A 127 19.09 -3.39 -9.96
N CYS A 128 19.40 -4.60 -10.43
CA CYS A 128 19.58 -4.86 -11.85
C CYS A 128 18.27 -4.59 -12.62
N PRO A 129 18.27 -3.79 -13.70
CA PRO A 129 17.07 -3.56 -14.51
C PRO A 129 16.53 -4.81 -15.24
N PHE A 130 17.31 -5.90 -15.26
CA PHE A 130 17.02 -7.08 -16.07
C PHE A 130 16.73 -8.35 -15.26
N CYS A 131 16.93 -8.32 -13.93
CA CYS A 131 16.67 -9.46 -13.06
C CYS A 131 16.51 -9.01 -11.59
N PRO A 132 16.07 -9.89 -10.67
CA PRO A 132 15.91 -9.54 -9.25
C PRO A 132 17.21 -9.30 -8.46
N TYR A 133 18.39 -9.32 -9.09
CA TYR A 133 19.66 -9.11 -8.40
C TYR A 133 19.77 -7.71 -7.81
N LEU A 134 20.27 -7.64 -6.57
CA LEU A 134 20.39 -6.42 -5.79
C LEU A 134 21.78 -6.37 -5.14
N GLU A 135 22.38 -5.19 -5.09
CA GLU A 135 23.61 -4.95 -4.32
C GLU A 135 23.59 -3.57 -3.63
N ILE A 136 24.40 -3.43 -2.59
CA ILE A 136 24.55 -2.18 -1.82
C ILE A 136 25.68 -1.37 -2.42
N HIS A 137 25.44 -0.08 -2.56
CA HIS A 137 26.35 0.88 -3.16
C HIS A 137 26.52 2.11 -2.28
N THR A 138 27.73 2.64 -2.19
CA THR A 138 27.99 3.91 -1.50
C THR A 138 27.53 5.09 -2.36
N THR A 139 26.80 6.03 -1.77
CA THR A 139 26.32 7.28 -2.36
C THR A 139 27.38 8.39 -2.36
N ASP A 140 28.56 8.14 -1.79
CA ASP A 140 29.67 9.08 -1.72
C ASP A 140 30.15 9.58 -3.10
N ALA A 141 30.12 10.91 -3.25
CA ALA A 141 30.69 11.80 -4.28
C ALA A 141 30.40 11.52 -5.77
N CYS A 142 30.07 10.30 -6.18
CA CYS A 142 29.65 9.99 -7.54
C CYS A 142 28.60 8.90 -7.50
N PRO A 143 27.34 9.21 -7.84
CA PRO A 143 26.33 8.17 -7.89
C PRO A 143 26.69 7.11 -8.91
N ILE A 144 26.43 5.85 -8.58
CA ILE A 144 26.72 4.75 -9.50
C ILE A 144 25.83 4.89 -10.73
N GLN A 145 26.51 4.91 -11.87
CA GLN A 145 25.89 5.03 -13.18
C GLN A 145 25.72 3.67 -13.83
N PHE A 146 26.58 2.71 -13.46
CA PHE A 146 26.67 1.41 -14.10
C PHE A 146 26.71 0.30 -13.07
N LEU A 147 25.89 -0.71 -13.28
CA LEU A 147 25.84 -1.92 -12.49
C LEU A 147 26.38 -3.08 -13.30
N ASN A 148 27.33 -3.85 -12.75
CA ASN A 148 27.77 -5.12 -13.29
C ASN A 148 27.05 -6.24 -12.54
N CYS A 149 25.96 -6.76 -13.10
CA CYS A 149 25.14 -7.75 -12.41
C CYS A 149 25.93 -9.03 -12.12
N GLN A 150 26.02 -9.43 -10.84
CA GLN A 150 26.71 -10.67 -10.43
C GLN A 150 25.79 -11.90 -10.43
N HIS A 151 24.53 -11.77 -10.87
CA HIS A 151 23.65 -12.92 -10.99
C HIS A 151 24.18 -13.89 -12.07
N PRO A 152 24.35 -15.19 -11.76
CA PRO A 152 24.97 -16.16 -12.67
C PRO A 152 24.33 -16.22 -14.06
N ASP A 153 23.00 -16.09 -14.13
CA ASP A 153 22.25 -16.16 -15.39
C ASP A 153 22.09 -14.81 -16.10
N CYS A 154 22.40 -13.68 -15.45
CA CYS A 154 22.24 -12.36 -16.04
C CYS A 154 23.57 -11.84 -16.58
N GLY A 155 24.57 -11.62 -15.71
CA GLY A 155 25.90 -11.11 -16.08
C GLY A 155 25.94 -9.77 -16.82
N LYS A 156 24.79 -9.08 -17.01
CA LYS A 156 24.68 -7.87 -17.81
C LYS A 156 25.30 -6.68 -17.08
N ARG A 157 25.97 -5.83 -17.85
CA ARG A 157 26.31 -4.47 -17.44
C ARG A 157 25.18 -3.53 -17.84
N SER A 158 24.69 -2.71 -16.93
CA SER A 158 23.52 -1.85 -17.17
C SER A 158 23.75 -0.41 -16.71
N CYS A 159 23.28 0.56 -17.49
CA CYS A 159 23.17 1.93 -17.03
C CYS A 159 21.95 2.06 -16.10
N LEU A 160 22.15 2.55 -14.88
CA LEU A 160 21.08 2.68 -13.87
C LEU A 160 20.16 3.88 -14.11
N ILE A 161 20.55 4.78 -15.02
CA ILE A 161 19.76 5.96 -15.34
C ILE A 161 18.74 5.62 -16.43
N CYS A 162 19.19 5.00 -17.52
CA CYS A 162 18.34 4.68 -18.67
C CYS A 162 17.88 3.22 -18.72
N SER A 163 18.35 2.38 -17.78
CA SER A 163 18.04 0.95 -17.71
C SER A 163 18.44 0.12 -18.95
N SER A 164 19.39 0.62 -19.76
CA SER A 164 19.90 -0.07 -20.95
C SER A 164 21.15 -0.89 -20.65
N THR A 165 21.40 -1.93 -21.45
CA THR A 165 22.66 -2.68 -21.42
C THR A 165 23.81 -1.84 -21.94
N VAL A 166 24.97 -1.91 -21.29
CA VAL A 166 26.22 -1.27 -21.75
C VAL A 166 27.14 -2.34 -22.30
N GLN A 167 27.48 -2.24 -23.58
CA GLN A 167 28.20 -3.30 -24.29
C GLN A 167 29.72 -3.18 -24.16
N ASP A 168 30.26 -1.96 -24.22
CA ASP A 168 31.69 -1.68 -24.23
C ASP A 168 32.03 -0.31 -23.63
N GLU A 169 33.32 0.07 -23.66
CA GLU A 169 33.81 1.35 -23.12
C GLU A 169 33.32 2.57 -23.91
N ILE A 170 33.07 2.42 -25.23
CA ILE A 170 32.58 3.52 -26.08
C ILE A 170 31.11 3.79 -25.74
N ASP A 171 30.34 2.72 -25.57
CA ASP A 171 28.96 2.77 -25.11
C ASP A 171 28.88 3.37 -23.70
N GLU A 172 29.78 2.97 -22.80
CA GLU A 172 29.89 3.55 -21.46
C GLU A 172 30.14 5.07 -21.51
N LEU A 173 31.11 5.53 -22.30
CA LEU A 173 31.38 6.96 -22.48
C LEU A 173 30.15 7.70 -23.04
N THR A 174 29.43 7.06 -23.95
CA THR A 174 28.17 7.57 -24.49
C THR A 174 27.09 7.64 -23.42
N HIS A 175 27.03 6.71 -22.47
CA HIS A 175 26.11 6.82 -21.33
C HIS A 175 26.55 7.87 -20.31
N ARG A 176 27.85 8.03 -20.04
CA ARG A 176 28.39 9.02 -19.08
C ARG A 176 28.12 10.45 -19.52
N SER A 177 28.43 10.78 -20.76
CA SER A 177 28.25 12.15 -21.29
C SER A 177 26.79 12.57 -21.33
N ARG A 178 25.90 11.59 -21.35
CA ARG A 178 24.58 11.77 -21.93
C ARG A 178 23.56 11.52 -20.80
N CYS A 179 23.66 10.45 -20.02
CA CYS A 179 22.66 10.12 -19.00
C CYS A 179 22.86 10.90 -17.69
N VAL A 180 24.09 11.26 -17.34
CA VAL A 180 24.42 11.88 -16.05
C VAL A 180 23.74 13.22 -15.85
N GLU A 181 23.77 14.08 -16.88
CA GLU A 181 23.18 15.42 -16.84
C GLU A 181 21.67 15.39 -16.61
N HIS A 182 21.01 14.32 -17.05
CA HIS A 182 19.56 14.15 -16.94
C HIS A 182 19.10 13.34 -15.72
N ARG A 183 20.02 12.75 -14.94
CA ARG A 183 19.66 11.86 -13.82
C ARG A 183 18.69 12.52 -12.85
N TYR A 184 18.96 13.77 -12.49
CA TYR A 184 18.16 14.52 -11.54
C TYR A 184 16.74 14.77 -12.08
N CYS A 185 16.61 15.35 -13.28
CA CYS A 185 15.32 15.65 -13.87
C CYS A 185 14.50 14.40 -14.17
N LYS A 186 15.14 13.32 -14.65
CA LYS A 186 14.50 12.01 -14.83
C LYS A 186 13.88 11.51 -13.52
N ARG A 187 14.64 11.57 -12.41
CA ARG A 187 14.15 11.15 -11.09
C ARG A 187 12.93 11.96 -10.65
N LEU A 188 12.91 13.27 -10.90
CA LEU A 188 11.75 14.12 -10.59
C LEU A 188 10.50 13.68 -11.35
N ILE A 189 10.64 13.32 -12.64
CA ILE A 189 9.52 12.84 -13.46
C ILE A 189 9.01 11.49 -12.95
N GLU A 190 9.91 10.54 -12.68
CA GLU A 190 9.54 9.21 -12.15
C GLU A 190 8.87 9.32 -10.77
N GLU A 191 9.35 10.23 -9.93
CA GLU A 191 8.76 10.55 -8.63
C GLU A 191 7.37 11.19 -8.79
N ALA A 192 7.20 12.14 -9.71
CA ALA A 192 5.91 12.76 -10.02
C ALA A 192 4.86 11.75 -10.48
N ILE A 193 5.24 10.81 -11.35
CA ILE A 193 4.37 9.72 -11.83
C ILE A 193 4.02 8.77 -10.68
N THR A 194 5.03 8.33 -9.91
CA THR A 194 4.84 7.38 -8.81
C THR A 194 3.94 7.97 -7.72
N THR A 195 4.18 9.22 -7.33
CA THR A 195 3.40 9.92 -6.31
C THR A 195 1.99 10.26 -6.78
N GLY A 196 1.77 10.55 -8.08
CA GLY A 196 0.43 10.77 -8.63
C GLY A 196 -0.39 9.48 -8.76
N SER A 197 0.29 8.35 -8.95
CA SER A 197 -0.33 7.01 -9.05
C SER A 197 -0.76 6.43 -7.70
N LEU A 198 -0.36 7.06 -6.58
CA LEU A 198 -0.57 6.56 -5.23
C LEU A 198 -1.13 7.67 -4.34
N ARG A 199 -1.63 7.31 -3.16
CA ARG A 199 -1.82 8.27 -2.07
C ARG A 199 -1.08 7.79 -0.84
N GLN A 200 -0.42 8.72 -0.17
CA GLN A 200 0.30 8.48 1.08
C GLN A 200 -0.58 8.81 2.27
N CYS A 201 -0.55 7.96 3.30
CA CYS A 201 -1.19 8.26 4.56
C CYS A 201 -0.54 9.49 5.22
N PRO A 202 -1.28 10.55 5.56
CA PRO A 202 -0.73 11.78 6.16
C PRO A 202 -0.21 11.60 7.60
N HIS A 203 -0.36 10.42 8.19
CA HIS A 203 0.15 10.11 9.53
C HIS A 203 1.45 9.28 9.52
N CYS A 204 1.68 8.46 8.49
CA CYS A 204 2.79 7.50 8.48
C CYS A 204 3.39 7.19 7.10
N GLU A 205 2.98 7.93 6.07
CA GLU A 205 3.52 7.92 4.71
C GLU A 205 3.37 6.60 3.93
N LEU A 206 2.67 5.62 4.50
CA LEU A 206 2.30 4.40 3.79
C LEU A 206 1.51 4.75 2.53
N ALA A 207 2.07 4.41 1.36
CA ALA A 207 1.43 4.70 0.09
C ALA A 207 0.62 3.49 -0.41
N GLY A 208 -0.50 3.78 -1.08
CA GLY A 208 -1.32 2.77 -1.71
C GLY A 208 -2.33 3.33 -2.70
N VAL A 209 -2.87 2.43 -3.52
CA VAL A 209 -4.06 2.68 -4.33
C VAL A 209 -5.26 2.18 -3.56
N LYS A 210 -6.35 2.94 -3.60
CA LYS A 210 -7.62 2.55 -2.99
C LYS A 210 -8.28 1.42 -3.79
N ASP A 211 -9.03 0.55 -3.14
CA ASP A 211 -9.71 -0.59 -3.77
C ASP A 211 -11.24 -0.61 -3.56
N ASP A 212 -11.78 0.35 -2.83
CA ASP A 212 -13.19 0.52 -2.51
C ASP A 212 -13.74 1.89 -2.98
N ASN A 213 -15.06 2.01 -3.05
CA ASN A 213 -15.70 3.16 -3.69
C ASN A 213 -15.74 4.43 -2.82
N CYS A 214 -15.58 4.34 -1.49
CA CYS A 214 -15.81 5.45 -0.56
C CYS A 214 -14.49 6.15 -0.19
N THR A 215 -14.28 7.43 -0.49
CA THR A 215 -13.00 8.16 -0.27
C THR A 215 -12.50 8.22 1.18
N HIS A 216 -13.24 7.73 2.16
CA HIS A 216 -12.76 7.55 3.53
C HIS A 216 -11.66 6.47 3.59
N MET A 217 -10.56 6.78 4.25
CA MET A 217 -9.46 5.84 4.46
C MET A 217 -9.25 5.61 5.94
N THR A 218 -8.93 4.36 6.30
CA THR A 218 -8.31 4.02 7.58
C THR A 218 -6.99 3.34 7.26
N CYS A 219 -5.87 3.96 7.65
CA CYS A 219 -4.56 3.41 7.33
C CYS A 219 -4.33 2.07 8.04
N GLU A 220 -3.95 1.03 7.29
CA GLU A 220 -3.72 -0.30 7.87
C GLU A 220 -2.51 -0.35 8.83
N ARG A 221 -1.55 0.58 8.69
CA ARG A 221 -0.37 0.64 9.58
C ARG A 221 -0.61 1.43 10.86
N CYS A 222 -1.11 2.66 10.74
CA CYS A 222 -1.22 3.57 11.87
C CYS A 222 -2.65 3.73 12.40
N CYS A 223 -3.64 3.17 11.72
CA CYS A 223 -5.08 3.32 11.99
C CYS A 223 -5.59 4.77 11.96
N GLY A 224 -4.78 5.70 11.46
CA GLY A 224 -5.20 7.08 11.24
C GLY A 224 -6.27 7.14 10.15
N ARG A 225 -7.29 7.96 10.38
CA ARG A 225 -8.41 8.18 9.45
C ARG A 225 -8.16 9.44 8.64
N TRP A 226 -8.40 9.39 7.34
CA TRP A 226 -8.07 10.47 6.41
C TRP A 226 -8.90 10.37 5.12
N CYS A 227 -8.96 11.44 4.34
CA CYS A 227 -9.68 11.48 3.07
C CYS A 227 -8.74 11.17 1.90
N TYR A 228 -9.03 10.12 1.13
CA TYR A 228 -8.24 9.71 -0.04
C TYR A 228 -8.17 10.81 -1.11
N PHE A 229 -9.25 11.58 -1.26
CA PHE A 229 -9.39 12.57 -2.31
C PHE A 229 -8.45 13.76 -2.08
N CYS A 230 -8.49 14.37 -0.89
CA CYS A 230 -7.68 15.55 -0.55
C CYS A 230 -6.37 15.21 0.18
N GLY A 231 -6.21 14.00 0.71
CA GLY A 231 -5.02 13.58 1.46
C GLY A 231 -4.93 14.11 2.89
N LYS A 232 -5.95 14.82 3.38
CA LYS A 232 -5.96 15.40 4.74
C LYS A 232 -6.40 14.39 5.80
N LYS A 233 -5.84 14.51 7.01
CA LYS A 233 -6.24 13.74 8.19
C LYS A 233 -7.65 14.12 8.62
N GLU A 234 -8.38 13.22 9.26
CA GLU A 234 -9.73 13.51 9.80
C GLU A 234 -9.74 14.72 10.75
N GLU A 235 -8.70 14.91 11.55
CA GLU A 235 -8.50 16.06 12.46
C GLU A 235 -8.18 17.40 11.74
N ASP A 236 -7.79 17.32 10.47
CA ASP A 236 -7.48 18.49 9.62
C ASP A 236 -8.63 18.79 8.62
N LEU A 237 -9.78 18.12 8.77
CA LEU A 237 -10.98 18.35 7.96
C LEU A 237 -11.83 19.42 8.64
N ASP A 238 -12.04 20.51 7.91
CA ASP A 238 -12.88 21.67 8.23
C ASP A 238 -12.43 22.52 9.44
N ASP A 239 -12.40 23.84 9.24
CA ASP A 239 -11.86 24.83 10.20
C ASP A 239 -12.87 25.21 11.31
N ASP A 240 -14.13 24.75 11.22
CA ASP A 240 -15.19 25.09 12.16
C ASP A 240 -15.37 23.98 13.22
N ASP A 241 -14.88 24.27 14.43
CA ASP A 241 -14.70 23.45 15.66
C ASP A 241 -15.83 22.50 16.10
N GLU A 242 -16.98 22.42 15.43
CA GLU A 242 -18.16 21.80 16.03
C GLU A 242 -18.28 20.29 15.77
N TYR A 243 -17.83 19.75 14.62
CA TYR A 243 -17.90 18.30 14.33
C TYR A 243 -16.90 17.82 13.26
N GLN A 244 -15.66 17.52 13.65
CA GLN A 244 -14.65 16.96 12.74
C GLN A 244 -14.88 15.47 12.48
N ASN A 245 -15.54 15.13 11.38
CA ASN A 245 -15.55 13.75 10.89
C ASN A 245 -15.57 13.67 9.36
N LEU A 246 -15.06 12.56 8.85
CA LEU A 246 -14.98 12.30 7.41
C LEU A 246 -16.33 12.37 6.68
N SER A 247 -17.45 12.10 7.36
CA SER A 247 -18.78 12.13 6.71
C SER A 247 -19.24 13.57 6.47
N GLU A 248 -18.97 14.47 7.40
CA GLU A 248 -19.31 15.89 7.27
C GLU A 248 -18.47 16.60 6.22
N HIS A 249 -17.19 16.26 6.14
CA HIS A 249 -16.30 16.72 5.07
C HIS A 249 -16.77 16.35 3.65
N ASN A 250 -17.64 15.34 3.51
CA ASN A 250 -18.21 14.98 2.22
C ASN A 250 -19.66 15.45 2.02
N ASN A 251 -20.28 16.05 3.02
CA ASN A 251 -21.61 16.63 2.87
C ASN A 251 -21.52 17.87 1.98
N ASP A 252 -22.50 18.08 1.11
CA ASP A 252 -22.61 19.27 0.25
C ASP A 252 -21.34 19.62 -0.55
N TRP A 253 -20.49 18.61 -0.84
CA TRP A 253 -19.23 18.76 -1.59
C TRP A 253 -19.47 19.37 -2.97
N GLU A 254 -20.66 19.19 -3.53
CA GLU A 254 -21.13 19.79 -4.76
C GLU A 254 -21.11 21.33 -4.74
N SER A 255 -21.25 21.91 -3.54
CA SER A 255 -21.42 23.35 -3.31
C SER A 255 -20.31 23.98 -2.45
N ASN A 256 -19.47 23.16 -1.83
CA ASN A 256 -18.36 23.60 -0.99
C ASN A 256 -17.02 23.09 -1.52
N ILE A 257 -16.19 24.00 -2.04
CA ILE A 257 -14.86 23.68 -2.61
C ILE A 257 -13.89 23.03 -1.60
N ASN A 258 -14.12 23.21 -0.31
CA ASN A 258 -13.30 22.61 0.74
C ASN A 258 -13.72 21.17 1.06
N HIS A 259 -14.89 20.74 0.59
CA HIS A 259 -15.44 19.42 0.81
C HIS A 259 -15.15 18.52 -0.39
N CYS A 260 -15.04 17.21 -0.14
CA CYS A 260 -14.67 16.24 -1.18
C CYS A 260 -15.83 15.28 -1.49
N PRO A 261 -15.89 14.69 -2.69
CA PRO A 261 -16.86 13.64 -2.96
C PRO A 261 -16.61 12.41 -2.10
N MET A 262 -17.66 11.88 -1.46
CA MET A 262 -17.59 10.59 -0.77
C MET A 262 -17.42 9.45 -1.76
N TYR A 263 -18.07 9.53 -2.92
CA TYR A 263 -17.98 8.52 -3.98
C TYR A 263 -17.63 9.19 -5.31
N LEU A 264 -16.59 8.69 -5.99
CA LEU A 264 -16.05 9.32 -7.19
C LEU A 264 -17.03 9.30 -8.37
N TYR A 265 -17.79 8.22 -8.57
CA TYR A 265 -18.78 8.14 -9.66
C TYR A 265 -19.87 9.23 -9.58
N LYS A 266 -20.14 9.78 -8.39
CA LYS A 266 -21.11 10.88 -8.24
C LYS A 266 -20.61 12.17 -8.88
N VAL A 267 -19.29 12.32 -9.04
CA VAL A 267 -18.71 13.49 -9.70
C VAL A 267 -19.14 13.59 -11.15
N HIS A 268 -19.37 12.47 -11.84
CA HIS A 268 -19.88 12.44 -13.23
C HIS A 268 -21.14 13.29 -13.44
N VAL A 269 -22.01 13.37 -12.42
CA VAL A 269 -23.26 14.14 -12.49
C VAL A 269 -22.99 15.65 -12.58
N PHE A 270 -21.87 16.10 -12.02
CA PHE A 270 -21.46 17.52 -11.97
C PHE A 270 -20.41 17.86 -13.02
N ASP A 271 -19.51 16.92 -13.31
CA ASP A 271 -18.41 17.06 -14.25
C ASP A 271 -18.36 15.84 -15.16
N ASN A 272 -18.90 15.99 -16.37
CA ASN A 272 -19.06 14.91 -17.34
C ASN A 272 -17.74 14.35 -17.90
N ARG A 273 -16.60 14.94 -17.54
CA ARG A 273 -15.27 14.39 -17.83
C ARG A 273 -14.96 13.16 -16.99
N TRP A 274 -15.53 13.10 -15.78
CA TRP A 274 -15.41 11.92 -14.93
C TRP A 274 -16.18 10.77 -15.57
N PRO A 275 -15.63 9.55 -15.58
CA PRO A 275 -16.37 8.36 -16.00
C PRO A 275 -17.60 8.09 -15.11
N ALA A 276 -18.57 7.32 -15.60
CA ALA A 276 -19.71 6.89 -14.78
C ALA A 276 -19.42 5.59 -13.99
N ASP A 277 -18.39 4.84 -14.40
CA ASP A 277 -17.93 3.64 -13.71
C ASP A 277 -16.94 3.98 -12.57
N ASP A 278 -17.02 3.24 -11.47
CA ASP A 278 -16.20 3.45 -10.28
C ASP A 278 -14.71 3.20 -10.52
N GLY A 279 -14.36 2.15 -11.26
CA GLY A 279 -12.97 1.81 -11.55
C GLY A 279 -12.33 2.85 -12.45
N ASP A 280 -13.05 3.24 -13.51
CA ASP A 280 -12.61 4.27 -14.44
C ASP A 280 -12.47 5.63 -13.74
N CYS A 281 -13.32 5.92 -12.75
CA CYS A 281 -13.23 7.13 -11.92
C CYS A 281 -11.93 7.20 -11.12
N LEU A 282 -11.49 6.08 -10.54
CA LEU A 282 -10.24 6.04 -9.78
C LEU A 282 -9.03 6.21 -10.72
N GLU A 283 -9.06 5.57 -11.89
CA GLU A 283 -8.04 5.77 -12.92
C GLU A 283 -7.99 7.24 -13.38
N PHE A 284 -9.14 7.86 -13.61
CA PHE A 284 -9.25 9.27 -13.97
C PHE A 284 -8.68 10.20 -12.89
N PHE A 285 -9.00 9.93 -11.61
CA PHE A 285 -8.45 10.67 -10.48
C PHE A 285 -6.91 10.63 -10.44
N HIS A 286 -6.32 9.45 -10.60
CA HIS A 286 -4.87 9.30 -10.64
C HIS A 286 -4.25 9.94 -11.88
N ARG A 287 -4.88 9.82 -13.04
CA ARG A 287 -4.46 10.54 -14.26
C ARG A 287 -4.38 12.05 -14.02
N CYS A 288 -5.41 12.66 -13.43
CA CYS A 288 -5.40 14.09 -13.12
C CYS A 288 -4.27 14.47 -12.15
N GLN A 289 -3.98 13.65 -11.14
CA GLN A 289 -2.87 13.88 -10.22
C GLN A 289 -1.51 13.78 -10.90
N ILE A 290 -1.28 12.74 -11.70
CA ILE A 290 -0.03 12.57 -12.43
C ILE A 290 0.21 13.77 -13.35
N LEU A 291 -0.81 14.20 -14.11
CA LEU A 291 -0.69 15.35 -15.00
C LEU A 291 -0.46 16.66 -14.24
N ARG A 292 -1.02 16.82 -13.04
CA ARG A 292 -0.71 17.95 -12.16
C ARG A 292 0.76 17.94 -11.72
N ASN A 293 1.23 16.81 -11.20
CA ASN A 293 2.62 16.69 -10.74
C ASN A 293 3.61 16.87 -11.90
N LEU A 294 3.32 16.30 -13.07
CA LEU A 294 4.14 16.47 -14.27
C LEU A 294 4.16 17.92 -14.75
N TYR A 295 3.07 18.66 -14.61
CA TYR A 295 3.02 20.09 -14.92
C TYR A 295 3.87 20.91 -13.96
N ASP A 296 3.88 20.59 -12.67
CA ASP A 296 4.77 21.25 -11.71
C ASP A 296 6.25 21.00 -12.08
N ILE A 297 6.58 19.79 -12.58
CA ILE A 297 7.91 19.50 -13.12
C ILE A 297 8.17 20.32 -14.38
N LEU A 298 7.24 20.36 -15.33
CA LEU A 298 7.34 21.15 -16.57
C LEU A 298 7.65 22.62 -16.28
N GLU A 299 6.93 23.25 -15.35
CA GLU A 299 7.18 24.63 -14.92
C GLU A 299 8.58 24.81 -14.31
N SER A 300 9.11 23.77 -13.65
CA SER A 300 10.41 23.83 -12.97
C SER A 300 11.61 23.63 -13.89
N ILE A 301 11.54 22.73 -14.88
CA ILE A 301 12.66 22.38 -15.77
C ILE A 301 12.53 22.94 -17.19
N GLY A 302 11.33 23.39 -17.57
CA GLY A 302 10.99 23.88 -18.90
C GLY A 302 10.58 22.77 -19.89
N GLU A 303 9.79 23.16 -20.89
CA GLU A 303 9.25 22.28 -21.93
C GLU A 303 10.35 21.62 -22.77
N GLU A 304 11.34 22.40 -23.24
CA GLU A 304 12.47 21.87 -24.03
C GLU A 304 13.24 20.77 -23.29
N SER A 305 13.47 20.95 -21.98
CA SER A 305 14.12 19.94 -21.15
C SER A 305 13.25 18.69 -20.99
N LEU A 306 11.94 18.85 -20.84
CA LEU A 306 11.01 17.73 -20.69
C LEU A 306 10.89 16.93 -21.99
N ASP A 307 10.78 17.62 -23.14
CA ASP A 307 10.83 17.04 -24.48
C ASP A 307 12.11 16.21 -24.67
N GLU A 308 13.28 16.80 -24.38
CA GLU A 308 14.56 16.10 -24.53
C GLU A 308 14.62 14.84 -23.65
N LEU A 309 14.14 14.92 -22.40
CA LEU A 309 14.07 13.76 -21.50
C LEU A 309 13.12 12.68 -22.04
N ASN A 310 11.98 13.07 -22.59
CA ASN A 310 11.00 12.13 -23.13
C ASN A 310 11.49 11.46 -24.42
N ASP A 311 12.02 12.23 -25.38
CA ASP A 311 12.63 11.69 -26.62
C ASP A 311 13.69 10.64 -26.32
N ARG A 312 14.36 10.81 -25.19
CA ARG A 312 15.53 10.06 -24.82
C ARG A 312 15.27 8.82 -23.99
N PHE A 313 14.33 8.92 -23.06
CA PHE A 313 14.04 7.85 -22.10
C PHE A 313 12.62 7.29 -22.27
N GLY A 314 11.76 7.93 -23.06
CA GLY A 314 10.37 7.56 -23.27
C GLY A 314 9.53 7.57 -22.00
N ILE A 315 9.89 8.36 -20.99
CA ILE A 315 9.29 8.26 -19.64
C ILE A 315 7.82 8.70 -19.65
N ILE A 316 7.48 9.75 -20.39
CA ILE A 316 6.11 10.26 -20.49
C ILE A 316 5.27 9.33 -21.38
N ASP A 317 5.84 8.95 -22.54
CA ASP A 317 5.20 8.05 -23.50
C ASP A 317 4.91 6.67 -22.90
N ALA A 318 5.86 6.11 -22.14
CA ALA A 318 5.72 4.81 -21.48
C ALA A 318 4.59 4.80 -20.43
N CYS A 319 4.21 5.98 -19.92
CA CYS A 319 3.09 6.15 -19.01
C CYS A 319 1.78 6.50 -19.72
N GLY A 320 1.76 6.57 -21.05
CA GLY A 320 0.54 6.82 -21.83
C GLY A 320 0.09 8.29 -21.83
N TYR A 321 1.02 9.22 -21.60
CA TYR A 321 0.78 10.66 -21.65
C TYR A 321 1.57 11.31 -22.79
N SER A 322 1.15 12.51 -23.16
CA SER A 322 1.87 13.41 -24.08
C SER A 322 2.15 14.75 -23.41
N ILE A 323 3.04 15.56 -23.99
CA ILE A 323 3.29 16.92 -23.47
C ILE A 323 2.07 17.82 -23.66
N ASP A 324 1.28 17.60 -24.71
CA ASP A 324 -0.02 18.24 -24.89
C ASP A 324 -0.99 17.88 -23.74
N ASP A 325 -0.99 16.62 -23.27
CA ASP A 325 -1.80 16.23 -22.12
C ASP A 325 -1.40 16.96 -20.84
N ILE A 326 -0.08 17.15 -20.64
CA ILE A 326 0.49 17.85 -19.47
C ILE A 326 0.14 19.33 -19.53
N ASN A 327 0.28 19.97 -20.70
CA ASN A 327 0.00 21.39 -20.91
C ASN A 327 -1.49 21.73 -20.83
N ASN A 328 -2.37 20.79 -21.15
CA ASN A 328 -3.82 21.02 -21.09
C ASN A 328 -4.31 21.17 -19.64
N GLU A 329 -4.65 22.42 -19.27
CA GLU A 329 -5.17 22.76 -17.93
C GLU A 329 -6.40 21.95 -17.55
N GLU A 330 -7.26 21.63 -18.51
CA GLU A 330 -8.45 20.84 -18.24
C GLU A 330 -8.09 19.47 -17.68
N ASN A 331 -7.00 18.85 -18.12
CA ASN A 331 -6.62 17.53 -17.64
C ASN A 331 -6.11 17.51 -16.19
N ARG A 332 -5.73 18.67 -15.62
CA ARG A 332 -5.14 18.79 -14.27
C ARG A 332 -6.15 19.19 -13.21
N ILE A 333 -7.32 19.67 -13.63
CA ILE A 333 -8.43 20.05 -12.75
C ILE A 333 -9.18 18.79 -12.32
N LEU A 334 -9.17 18.53 -11.00
CA LEU A 334 -9.87 17.38 -10.42
C LEU A 334 -11.39 17.52 -10.58
N ILE A 335 -12.00 18.64 -10.17
CA ILE A 335 -13.44 18.88 -10.30
C ILE A 335 -13.64 20.29 -10.87
N LYS A 336 -14.42 20.41 -11.95
CA LYS A 336 -14.89 21.70 -12.44
C LYS A 336 -16.20 22.07 -11.72
N TYR A 337 -16.11 22.98 -10.76
CA TYR A 337 -17.30 23.63 -10.20
C TYR A 337 -17.83 24.62 -11.25
N THR A 338 -19.12 24.51 -11.59
CA THR A 338 -19.78 25.32 -12.62
C THR A 338 -20.44 26.56 -12.05
#